data_AF-A0A927N3W3-F1
#
_entry.id   AF-A0A927N3W3-F1
#
_cell.length_a   1.000
_cell.length_b   1.000
_cell.length_c   1.000
_cell.angle_alpha   90.00
_cell.angle_beta   90.00
_cell.angle_gamma   90.00
#
_symmetry.space_group_name_H-M   'P 1'
#
loop_
_entity.id
_entity.type
_entity.pdbx_description
1 polymer ?
#
loop_
_entity_poly.entity_id
_entity_poly.type
_entity_poly.pdbx_seq_one_letter_code
_entity_poly.pdbx_strand_id
1 'polypeptide(L)'
;MTLIDRPWTRVRKPVPIPAVYTVTDLQQMADVDFAELVRSHLVPRDQSPAGREAWDRFWKSLRENDQLANRTYDVLDDFLDTTEDALSSGDLDDAGTTRATKFRQQCEMSWKRIDRDRQRGALAWAGNAAKFPPHARRVIATLVGAIARHRSAVLRDEGKPTRTDAELWDTMHQLGLDPRDHPPLDEES
;
A
#
# COMPACT_ATOMS: atom_id res chain seq x y z
N MET A 1 10.15 12.35 3.53
CA MET A 1 11.52 12.12 3.03
C MET A 1 11.38 11.07 1.96
N THR A 2 11.89 11.34 0.77
CA THR A 2 11.98 10.36 -0.32
C THR A 2 12.90 9.22 0.11
N LEU A 3 12.48 7.97 -0.08
CA LEU A 3 13.30 6.80 0.29
C LEU A 3 14.45 6.61 -0.68
N ILE A 4 14.19 6.86 -1.97
CA ILE A 4 15.15 6.77 -3.06
C ILE A 4 14.92 7.94 -4.01
N ASP A 5 15.88 8.85 -4.16
CA ASP A 5 15.69 10.10 -4.92
C ASP A 5 15.54 9.89 -6.44
N ARG A 6 16.06 8.79 -6.99
CA ARG A 6 16.02 8.49 -8.43
C ARG A 6 15.74 7.02 -8.69
N PRO A 7 14.55 6.52 -8.35
CA PRO A 7 14.25 5.09 -8.32
C PRO A 7 14.25 4.46 -9.73
N TRP A 8 13.99 5.23 -10.79
CA TRP A 8 14.08 4.79 -12.19
C TRP A 8 15.51 4.57 -12.71
N THR A 9 16.54 4.92 -11.94
CA THR A 9 17.93 4.72 -12.37
C THR A 9 18.30 3.23 -12.45
N ARG A 10 19.22 2.89 -13.36
CA ARG A 10 19.61 1.50 -13.57
C ARG A 10 20.31 0.93 -12.34
N VAL A 11 19.68 -0.05 -11.71
CA VAL A 11 20.28 -0.80 -10.60
C VAL A 11 21.30 -1.80 -11.16
N ARG A 12 22.60 -1.46 -11.00
CA ARG A 12 23.74 -2.29 -11.47
C ARG A 12 23.94 -3.55 -10.64
N LYS A 13 23.76 -3.44 -9.32
CA LYS A 13 23.83 -4.55 -8.37
C LYS A 13 22.50 -4.63 -7.64
N PRO A 14 21.51 -5.38 -8.17
CA PRO A 14 20.24 -5.55 -7.46
C PRO A 14 20.50 -6.21 -6.12
N VAL A 15 19.75 -5.75 -5.11
CA VAL A 15 19.69 -6.44 -3.82
C VAL A 15 19.09 -7.83 -4.10
N PRO A 16 19.74 -8.93 -3.72
CA PRO A 16 19.18 -10.26 -3.93
C PRO A 16 18.05 -10.54 -2.93
N ILE A 17 17.03 -11.30 -3.36
CA ILE A 17 16.07 -11.90 -2.43
C ILE A 17 16.84 -12.84 -1.50
N PRO A 18 16.75 -12.68 -0.17
CA PRO A 18 17.40 -13.60 0.76
C PRO A 18 16.97 -15.05 0.50
N ALA A 19 17.91 -15.99 0.53
CA ALA A 19 17.60 -17.41 0.28
C ALA A 19 16.59 -17.97 1.30
N VAL A 20 16.69 -17.49 2.54
CA VAL A 20 15.78 -17.78 3.65
C VAL A 20 15.42 -16.44 4.30
N TYR A 21 14.13 -16.19 4.47
CA TYR A 21 13.59 -15.05 5.21
C TYR A 21 12.25 -15.44 5.82
N THR A 22 11.89 -14.75 6.90
CA THR A 22 10.57 -14.78 7.52
C THR A 22 9.80 -13.49 7.22
N VAL A 23 8.49 -13.50 7.46
CA VAL A 23 7.66 -12.28 7.39
C VAL A 23 8.19 -11.22 8.37
N THR A 24 8.60 -11.64 9.57
CA THR A 24 9.16 -10.75 10.60
C THR A 24 10.44 -10.07 10.12
N ASP A 25 11.33 -10.79 9.43
CA ASP A 25 12.57 -10.22 8.89
C ASP A 25 12.28 -9.08 7.91
N LEU A 26 11.27 -9.25 7.05
CA LEU A 26 10.84 -8.21 6.10
C LEU A 26 10.14 -7.04 6.79
N GLN A 27 9.42 -7.29 7.89
CA GLN A 27 8.76 -6.24 8.67
C GLN A 27 9.77 -5.40 9.46
N GLN A 28 10.85 -6.01 9.96
CA GLN A 28 11.88 -5.35 10.76
C GLN A 28 13.01 -4.73 9.94
N MET A 29 13.09 -5.04 8.65
CA MET A 29 14.03 -4.41 7.73
C MET A 29 13.91 -2.88 7.80
N ALA A 30 15.00 -2.13 7.60
CA ALA A 30 14.93 -0.67 7.51
C ALA A 30 14.16 -0.22 6.26
N ASP A 31 13.50 0.95 6.32
CA ASP A 31 12.63 1.41 5.22
C ASP A 31 13.37 1.54 3.88
N VAL A 32 14.60 2.08 3.91
CA VAL A 32 15.44 2.23 2.71
C VAL A 32 15.85 0.87 2.16
N ASP A 33 16.24 -0.08 3.01
CA ASP A 33 16.65 -1.42 2.58
C ASP A 33 15.47 -2.19 1.96
N PHE A 34 14.28 -2.07 2.58
CA PHE A 34 13.07 -2.65 2.06
C PHE A 34 12.67 -2.02 0.72
N ALA A 35 12.80 -0.70 0.59
CA ALA A 35 12.55 0.01 -0.66
C ALA A 35 13.50 -0.46 -1.77
N GLU A 36 14.81 -0.58 -1.51
CA GLU A 36 15.78 -1.08 -2.48
C GLU A 36 15.53 -2.54 -2.88
N LEU A 37 15.05 -3.37 -1.95
CA LEU A 37 14.62 -4.74 -2.23
C LEU A 37 13.42 -4.78 -3.18
N VAL A 38 12.36 -4.01 -2.87
CA VAL A 38 11.16 -3.91 -3.72
C VAL A 38 11.51 -3.37 -5.10
N ARG A 39 12.28 -2.28 -5.16
CA ARG A 39 12.78 -1.67 -6.41
C ARG A 39 13.56 -2.67 -7.27
N SER A 40 14.42 -3.47 -6.64
CA SER A 40 15.25 -4.47 -7.34
C SER A 40 14.42 -5.60 -7.95
N HIS A 41 13.20 -5.82 -7.46
CA HIS A 41 12.34 -6.96 -7.80
C HIS A 41 10.95 -6.59 -8.31
N LEU A 42 10.74 -5.38 -8.85
CA LEU A 42 9.49 -5.02 -9.55
C LEU A 42 9.17 -5.98 -10.71
N VAL A 43 10.22 -6.47 -11.38
CA VAL A 43 10.16 -7.48 -12.45
C VAL A 43 11.11 -8.64 -12.14
N PRO A 44 10.82 -9.87 -12.61
CA PRO A 44 11.72 -11.00 -12.43
C PRO A 44 13.01 -10.76 -13.22
N ARG A 45 14.15 -10.67 -12.51
CA ARG A 45 15.47 -10.44 -13.11
C ARG A 45 16.19 -11.73 -13.46
N ASP A 46 16.04 -12.75 -12.63
CA ASP A 46 16.49 -14.10 -12.92
C ASP A 46 15.35 -14.86 -13.62
N GLN A 47 15.63 -15.34 -14.84
CA GLN A 47 14.67 -16.07 -15.66
C GLN A 47 14.77 -17.59 -15.47
N SER A 48 15.68 -18.05 -14.61
CA SER A 48 15.73 -19.45 -14.20
C SER A 48 14.43 -19.84 -13.48
N PRO A 49 14.03 -21.13 -13.51
CA PRO A 49 12.87 -21.59 -12.76
C PRO A 49 12.95 -21.25 -11.26
N ALA A 50 14.12 -21.45 -10.65
CA ALA A 50 14.35 -21.15 -9.24
C ALA A 50 14.29 -19.64 -8.93
N GLY A 51 14.82 -18.81 -9.82
CA GLY A 51 14.76 -17.35 -9.70
C GLY A 51 13.34 -16.80 -9.79
N ARG A 52 12.55 -17.33 -10.73
CA ARG A 52 11.12 -17.00 -10.86
C ARG A 52 10.32 -17.46 -9.64
N GLU A 53 10.57 -18.67 -9.15
CA GLU A 53 9.92 -19.19 -7.94
C GLU A 53 10.26 -18.33 -6.70
N ALA A 54 11.52 -17.91 -6.56
CA ALA A 54 11.92 -17.01 -5.47
C ALA A 54 11.21 -15.65 -5.56
N TRP A 55 11.07 -15.12 -6.78
CA TRP A 55 10.36 -13.87 -7.03
C TRP A 55 8.85 -13.99 -6.76
N ASP A 56 8.20 -15.06 -7.22
CA ASP A 56 6.79 -15.31 -6.96
C ASP A 56 6.52 -15.48 -5.46
N ARG A 57 7.37 -16.24 -4.77
CA ARG A 57 7.31 -16.43 -3.31
C ARG A 57 7.47 -15.11 -2.56
N PHE A 58 8.40 -14.26 -2.98
CA PHE A 58 8.58 -12.92 -2.40
C PHE A 58 7.31 -12.07 -2.52
N TRP A 59 6.77 -11.90 -3.72
CA TRP A 59 5.54 -11.12 -3.92
C TRP A 59 4.32 -11.73 -3.24
N LYS A 60 4.27 -13.07 -3.13
CA LYS A 60 3.25 -13.76 -2.34
C LYS A 60 3.35 -13.40 -0.85
N SER A 61 4.54 -13.43 -0.26
CA SER A 61 4.76 -13.03 1.14
C SER A 61 4.35 -11.58 1.40
N LEU A 62 4.66 -10.66 0.47
CA LEU A 62 4.26 -9.25 0.59
C LEU A 62 2.75 -9.08 0.59
N ARG A 63 2.05 -9.83 -0.27
CA ARG A 63 0.60 -9.74 -0.43
C ARG A 63 -0.18 -10.36 0.73
N GLU A 64 0.26 -11.51 1.22
CA GLU A 64 -0.47 -12.31 2.22
C GLU A 64 -0.42 -11.72 3.63
N ASN A 65 0.48 -10.77 3.90
CA ASN A 65 0.59 -10.09 5.17
C ASN A 65 0.19 -8.61 5.03
N ASP A 66 -0.80 -8.15 5.81
CA ASP A 66 -1.33 -6.79 5.69
C ASP A 66 -0.32 -5.69 5.98
N GLN A 67 0.57 -5.91 6.96
CA GLN A 67 1.62 -4.94 7.28
C GLN A 67 2.63 -4.84 6.15
N LEU A 68 3.07 -5.97 5.57
CA LEU A 68 3.97 -5.96 4.42
C LEU A 68 3.32 -5.40 3.15
N ALA A 69 2.03 -5.67 2.93
CA ALA A 69 1.29 -5.10 1.81
C ALA A 69 1.21 -3.58 1.93
N ASN A 70 0.83 -3.07 3.11
CA ASN A 70 0.81 -1.64 3.40
C ASN A 70 2.18 -0.99 3.21
N ARG A 71 3.24 -1.61 3.76
CA ARG A 71 4.61 -1.13 3.59
C ARG A 71 5.04 -1.11 2.12
N THR A 72 4.64 -2.12 1.35
CA THR A 72 4.93 -2.18 -0.09
C THR A 72 4.19 -1.08 -0.85
N TYR A 73 2.94 -0.79 -0.48
CA TYR A 73 2.19 0.33 -1.04
C TYR A 73 2.89 1.67 -0.73
N ASP A 74 3.30 1.92 0.51
CA ASP A 74 4.03 3.15 0.87
C ASP A 74 5.29 3.35 0.02
N VAL A 75 6.06 2.29 -0.21
CA VAL A 75 7.24 2.32 -1.07
C VAL A 75 6.87 2.59 -2.53
N LEU A 76 5.84 1.91 -3.05
CA LEU A 76 5.42 2.09 -4.44
C LEU A 76 4.83 3.50 -4.69
N ASP A 77 4.11 4.07 -3.72
CA ASP A 77 3.61 5.44 -3.78
C ASP A 77 4.78 6.44 -3.80
N ASP A 78 5.74 6.34 -2.87
CA ASP A 78 6.94 7.19 -2.85
C ASP A 78 7.72 7.12 -4.17
N PHE A 79 7.82 5.93 -4.75
CA PHE A 79 8.43 5.72 -6.07
C PHE A 79 7.66 6.36 -7.22
N LEU A 80 6.32 6.26 -7.20
CA LEU A 80 5.46 6.86 -8.21
C LEU A 80 5.54 8.39 -8.13
N ASP A 81 5.32 8.96 -6.94
CA ASP A 81 5.38 10.40 -6.69
C ASP A 81 6.73 10.98 -7.15
N THR A 82 7.84 10.39 -6.69
CA THR A 82 9.19 10.84 -7.08
C THR A 82 9.43 10.73 -8.59
N THR A 83 8.88 9.71 -9.24
CA THR A 83 9.03 9.51 -10.69
C THR A 83 8.16 10.49 -11.49
N GLU A 84 6.95 10.78 -11.02
CA GLU A 84 6.01 11.71 -11.66
C GLU A 84 6.48 13.16 -11.54
N ASP A 85 7.05 13.54 -10.38
CA ASP A 85 7.70 14.83 -10.19
C ASP A 85 8.84 15.02 -11.18
N ALA A 86 9.70 14.00 -11.34
CA ALA A 86 10.82 14.07 -12.27
C ALA A 86 10.36 14.13 -13.74
N LEU A 87 9.32 13.38 -14.12
CA LEU A 87 8.73 13.45 -15.45
C LEU A 87 8.10 14.81 -15.74
N SER A 88 7.46 15.43 -14.73
CA SER A 88 6.77 16.71 -14.86
C SER A 88 7.72 17.91 -14.84
N SER A 89 8.87 17.79 -14.16
CA SER A 89 9.90 18.84 -14.11
C SER A 89 10.51 19.16 -15.46
N GLY A 90 10.56 18.19 -16.39
CA GLY A 90 11.25 18.33 -17.66
C GLY A 90 12.78 18.25 -17.57
N ASP A 91 13.34 17.97 -16.38
CA ASP A 91 14.79 17.93 -16.12
C ASP A 91 15.48 16.62 -16.57
N LEU A 92 14.74 15.71 -17.18
CA LEU A 92 15.23 14.42 -17.64
C LEU A 92 15.68 14.48 -19.11
N ASP A 93 16.83 13.88 -19.39
CA ASP A 93 17.23 13.56 -20.76
C ASP A 93 16.28 12.50 -21.37
N ASP A 94 16.28 12.35 -22.71
CA ASP A 94 15.41 11.38 -23.40
C ASP A 94 15.53 9.96 -22.83
N ALA A 95 16.75 9.56 -22.47
CA ALA A 95 17.04 8.28 -21.83
C ALA A 95 16.45 8.20 -20.41
N GLY A 96 16.54 9.27 -19.63
CA GLY A 96 15.93 9.45 -18.32
C GLY A 96 14.42 9.35 -18.39
N THR A 97 13.77 10.10 -19.28
CA THR A 97 12.31 10.10 -19.50
C THR A 97 11.80 8.72 -19.89
N THR A 98 12.52 8.02 -20.78
CA THR A 98 12.18 6.64 -21.17
C THR A 98 12.28 5.67 -20.00
N ARG A 99 13.32 5.79 -19.16
CA ARG A 99 13.48 4.95 -17.96
C ARG A 99 12.41 5.24 -16.92
N ALA A 100 12.15 6.51 -16.63
CA ALA A 100 11.15 6.95 -15.68
C ALA A 100 9.74 6.47 -16.07
N THR A 101 9.36 6.63 -17.35
CA THR A 101 8.08 6.13 -17.87
C THR A 101 7.92 4.62 -17.69
N LYS A 102 8.96 3.83 -18.02
CA LYS A 102 8.94 2.37 -17.84
C LYS A 102 8.90 1.98 -16.37
N PHE A 103 9.63 2.69 -15.53
CA PHE A 103 9.67 2.44 -14.10
C PHE A 103 8.31 2.70 -13.45
N ARG A 104 7.63 3.80 -13.80
CA ARG A 104 6.25 4.09 -13.39
C ARG A 104 5.31 2.93 -13.74
N GLN A 105 5.34 2.47 -14.99
CA GLN A 105 4.54 1.32 -15.43
C GLN A 105 4.83 0.04 -14.62
N GLN A 106 6.09 -0.22 -14.26
CA GLN A 106 6.47 -1.37 -13.44
C GLN A 106 5.95 -1.26 -12.00
N CYS A 107 5.93 -0.05 -11.44
CA CYS A 107 5.33 0.22 -10.13
C CYS A 107 3.82 -0.03 -10.16
N GLU A 108 3.10 0.50 -11.15
CA GLU A 108 1.66 0.25 -11.33
C GLU A 108 1.32 -1.23 -11.50
N MET A 109 2.14 -1.99 -12.25
CA MET A 109 1.95 -3.44 -12.39
C MET A 109 2.18 -4.18 -11.07
N SER A 110 3.19 -3.76 -10.30
CA SER A 110 3.51 -4.34 -8.98
C SER A 110 2.44 -4.00 -7.95
N TRP A 111 1.87 -2.79 -8.03
CA TRP A 111 0.71 -2.39 -7.26
C TRP A 111 -0.49 -3.32 -7.47
N LYS A 112 -0.84 -3.56 -8.75
CA LYS A 112 -1.89 -4.51 -9.14
C LYS A 112 -1.59 -5.94 -8.67
N ARG A 113 -0.31 -6.32 -8.58
CA ARG A 113 0.12 -7.64 -8.08
C ARG A 113 -0.18 -7.82 -6.59
N ILE A 114 0.04 -6.79 -5.77
CA ILE A 114 -0.33 -6.83 -4.33
C ILE A 114 -1.85 -6.87 -4.16
N ASP A 115 -2.61 -6.18 -5.02
CA ASP A 115 -4.08 -6.18 -4.95
C ASP A 115 -4.73 -7.48 -5.45
N ARG A 116 -4.07 -8.21 -6.36
CA ARG A 116 -4.59 -9.46 -6.93
C ARG A 116 -4.92 -10.46 -5.82
N ASP A 117 -6.19 -10.86 -5.70
CA ASP A 117 -6.72 -11.81 -4.72
C ASP A 117 -6.98 -11.26 -3.30
N ARG A 118 -6.80 -9.95 -3.04
CA ARG A 118 -7.25 -9.29 -1.80
C ARG A 118 -8.76 -9.00 -1.79
N GLN A 119 -9.59 -9.96 -2.21
CA GLN A 119 -11.06 -9.84 -2.11
C GLN A 119 -11.60 -9.73 -0.67
N ARG A 120 -10.72 -9.82 0.35
CA ARG A 120 -10.98 -9.48 1.75
C ARG A 120 -10.15 -8.29 2.25
N GLY A 121 -9.94 -7.28 1.41
CA GLY A 121 -9.17 -6.08 1.75
C GLY A 121 -9.90 -5.10 2.68
N ALA A 122 -9.21 -4.06 3.14
CA ALA A 122 -9.80 -2.94 3.87
C ALA A 122 -11.08 -2.44 3.15
N LEU A 123 -12.16 -2.22 3.90
CA LEU A 123 -13.50 -1.86 3.41
C LEU A 123 -14.25 -2.97 2.65
N ALA A 124 -13.84 -4.24 2.74
CA ALA A 124 -14.64 -5.37 2.21
C ALA A 124 -16.04 -5.46 2.84
N TRP A 125 -16.20 -4.93 4.07
CA TRP A 125 -17.49 -4.78 4.75
C TRP A 125 -18.32 -3.59 4.24
N ALA A 126 -17.68 -2.56 3.67
CA ALA A 126 -18.28 -1.26 3.37
C ALA A 126 -18.87 -1.17 1.95
N GLY A 127 -19.48 -2.26 1.45
CA GLY A 127 -20.27 -2.30 0.22
C GLY A 127 -19.69 -1.53 -0.98
N ASN A 128 -20.25 -0.35 -1.28
CA ASN A 128 -19.82 0.52 -2.41
C ASN A 128 -18.37 1.00 -2.31
N ALA A 129 -17.79 1.08 -1.11
CA ALA A 129 -16.41 1.51 -0.94
C ALA A 129 -15.40 0.45 -1.43
N ALA A 130 -15.82 -0.81 -1.53
CA ALA A 130 -15.04 -1.87 -2.17
C ALA A 130 -14.81 -1.60 -3.68
N LYS A 131 -15.62 -0.72 -4.31
CA LYS A 131 -15.51 -0.32 -5.72
C LYS A 131 -14.42 0.73 -5.96
N PHE A 132 -13.90 1.37 -4.92
CA PHE A 132 -12.83 2.35 -5.08
C PHE A 132 -11.50 1.69 -5.47
N PRO A 133 -10.62 2.42 -6.18
CA PRO A 133 -9.24 1.97 -6.40
C PRO A 133 -8.55 1.64 -5.06
N PRO A 134 -7.61 0.68 -5.02
CA PRO A 134 -6.99 0.23 -3.76
C PRO A 134 -6.36 1.36 -2.93
N HIS A 135 -5.70 2.33 -3.58
CA HIS A 135 -5.15 3.51 -2.91
C HIS A 135 -6.25 4.33 -2.22
N ALA A 136 -7.34 4.62 -2.92
CA ALA A 136 -8.50 5.29 -2.34
C ALA A 136 -9.11 4.47 -1.19
N ARG A 137 -9.20 3.13 -1.31
CA ARG A 137 -9.66 2.26 -0.22
C ARG A 137 -8.78 2.37 1.02
N ARG A 138 -7.46 2.45 0.86
CA ARG A 138 -6.49 2.58 1.98
C ARG A 138 -6.62 3.93 2.69
N VAL A 139 -6.70 5.01 1.92
CA VAL A 139 -6.91 6.37 2.47
C VAL A 139 -8.25 6.44 3.19
N ILE A 140 -9.33 5.95 2.56
CA ILE A 140 -10.66 5.91 3.17
C ILE A 140 -10.65 5.07 4.45
N ALA A 141 -10.03 3.88 4.45
CA ALA A 141 -9.94 3.03 5.64
C ALA A 141 -9.18 3.71 6.79
N THR A 142 -8.10 4.44 6.47
CA THR A 142 -7.32 5.20 7.45
C THR A 142 -8.13 6.33 8.06
N LEU A 143 -8.84 7.09 7.22
CA LEU A 143 -9.74 8.18 7.65
C LEU A 143 -10.89 7.62 8.51
N VAL A 144 -11.55 6.56 8.05
CA VAL A 144 -12.61 5.86 8.80
C VAL A 144 -12.10 5.42 10.18
N GLY A 145 -10.92 4.81 10.24
CA GLY A 145 -10.31 4.38 11.51
C GLY A 145 -9.96 5.55 12.44
N ALA A 146 -9.48 6.67 11.89
CA ALA A 146 -9.19 7.87 12.68
C ALA A 146 -10.48 8.49 13.26
N ILE A 147 -11.55 8.59 12.47
CA ILE A 147 -12.84 9.12 12.92
C ILE A 147 -13.47 8.20 13.97
N ALA A 148 -13.38 6.88 13.79
CA ALA A 148 -13.87 5.91 14.77
C ALA A 148 -13.14 6.05 16.12
N ARG A 149 -11.81 6.21 16.11
CA ARG A 149 -11.01 6.47 17.32
C ARG A 149 -11.40 7.78 18.00
N HIS A 150 -11.58 8.85 17.22
CA HIS A 150 -12.05 10.15 17.71
C HIS A 150 -13.41 10.02 18.40
N ARG A 151 -14.38 9.36 17.74
CA ARG A 151 -15.71 9.07 18.32
C ARG A 151 -15.61 8.32 19.64
N SER A 152 -14.77 7.28 19.70
CA SER A 152 -14.55 6.53 20.94
C SER A 152 -13.87 7.33 22.04
N ALA A 153 -13.09 8.37 21.71
CA ALA A 153 -12.49 9.26 22.71
C ALA A 153 -13.54 10.26 23.24
N VAL A 154 -14.26 10.93 22.34
CA VAL A 154 -15.35 11.87 22.69
C VAL A 154 -16.39 11.22 23.60
N LEU A 155 -16.81 10.00 23.27
CA LEU A 155 -17.81 9.27 24.06
C LEU A 155 -17.26 8.68 25.37
N ARG A 156 -15.93 8.50 25.50
CA ARG A 156 -15.30 7.98 26.74
C ARG A 156 -15.11 9.06 27.79
N ASP A 157 -14.80 10.29 27.39
CA ASP A 157 -14.54 11.40 28.32
C ASP A 157 -15.83 12.03 28.89
N GLU A 158 -16.97 11.31 28.87
CA GLU A 158 -18.32 11.84 29.11
C GLU A 158 -18.66 13.08 28.26
N GLY A 159 -17.89 13.30 27.20
CA GLY A 159 -18.01 14.43 26.30
C GLY A 159 -19.30 14.31 25.50
N LYS A 160 -20.11 15.36 25.53
CA LYS A 160 -21.20 15.48 24.57
C LYS A 160 -20.59 15.76 23.20
N PRO A 161 -20.92 14.96 22.16
CA PRO A 161 -20.48 15.27 20.81
C PRO A 161 -20.89 16.69 20.44
N THR A 162 -19.98 17.42 19.81
CA THR A 162 -20.33 18.70 19.21
C THR A 162 -21.30 18.45 18.06
N ARG A 163 -21.96 19.51 17.60
CA ARG A 163 -22.80 19.44 16.40
C ARG A 163 -22.01 18.93 15.18
N THR A 164 -20.75 19.35 15.05
CA THR A 164 -19.86 18.91 13.97
C THR A 164 -19.49 17.43 14.09
N ASP A 165 -19.27 16.92 15.30
CA ASP A 165 -19.04 15.48 15.50
C ASP A 165 -20.26 14.66 15.08
N ALA A 166 -21.46 15.12 15.44
CA ALA A 166 -22.71 14.45 15.07
C ALA A 166 -22.94 14.46 13.55
N GLU A 167 -22.74 15.61 12.89
CA GLU A 167 -22.86 15.75 11.43
C GLU A 167 -21.84 14.88 10.68
N LEU A 168 -20.60 14.81 11.18
CA LEU A 168 -19.56 13.95 10.62
C LEU A 168 -19.94 12.46 10.71
N TRP A 169 -20.41 12.01 11.87
CA TRP A 169 -20.77 10.60 12.07
C TRP A 169 -22.02 10.21 11.27
N ASP A 170 -23.01 11.10 11.16
CA ASP A 170 -24.19 10.86 10.32
C ASP A 170 -23.81 10.76 8.82
N THR A 171 -22.88 11.62 8.37
CA THR A 171 -22.35 11.54 7.00
C THR A 171 -21.65 10.21 6.75
N MET A 172 -20.88 9.69 7.72
CA MET A 172 -20.26 8.37 7.59
C MET A 172 -21.30 7.24 7.48
N HIS A 173 -22.37 7.31 8.26
CA HIS A 173 -23.48 6.35 8.22
C HIS A 173 -24.18 6.36 6.85
N GLN A 174 -24.54 7.55 6.35
CA GLN A 174 -25.19 7.70 5.05
C GLN A 174 -24.34 7.15 3.88
N LEU A 175 -23.01 7.26 3.98
CA LEU A 175 -22.08 6.74 2.99
C LEU A 175 -21.80 5.23 3.12
N GLY A 176 -22.33 4.56 4.14
CA GLY A 176 -22.03 3.15 4.45
C GLY A 176 -20.58 2.94 4.86
N LEU A 177 -19.97 3.96 5.48
CA LEU A 177 -18.59 3.97 5.94
C LEU A 177 -18.48 3.95 7.48
N ASP A 178 -19.59 3.90 8.21
CA ASP A 178 -19.58 3.80 9.67
C ASP A 178 -19.29 2.34 10.09
N PRO A 179 -18.18 2.09 10.82
CA PRO A 179 -17.86 0.74 11.32
C PRO A 179 -18.95 0.13 12.21
N ARG A 180 -19.85 0.93 12.78
CA ARG A 180 -20.98 0.42 13.60
C ARG A 180 -22.06 -0.28 12.79
N ASP A 181 -22.19 0.04 11.51
CA ASP A 181 -23.18 -0.57 10.63
C ASP A 181 -22.81 -2.01 10.25
N HIS A 182 -21.57 -2.40 10.56
CA HIS A 182 -20.97 -3.67 10.16
C HIS A 182 -20.18 -4.27 11.34
N PRO A 183 -20.86 -4.78 12.38
CA PRO A 183 -20.20 -5.51 13.44
C PRO A 183 -19.40 -6.69 12.86
N PRO A 184 -18.24 -7.04 13.45
CA PRO A 184 -17.48 -8.21 12.99
C PRO A 184 -18.37 -9.44 12.99
N LEU A 185 -18.35 -10.18 11.87
CA LEU A 185 -19.02 -11.47 11.74
C LEU A 185 -18.25 -12.50 12.59
N ASP A 186 -18.42 -12.48 13.90
CA ASP A 186 -17.95 -13.54 14.78
C ASP A 186 -19.09 -14.05 15.68
N GLU A 187 -19.29 -15.36 15.58
CA GLU A 187 -19.96 -16.27 16.53
C GLU A 187 -21.50 -16.29 16.57
N GLU A 188 -22.13 -16.75 15.47
CA GLU A 188 -23.35 -17.54 15.63
C GLU A 188 -22.97 -18.97 16.04
N SER A 189 -23.47 -19.36 17.21
CA SER A 189 -23.31 -20.66 17.88
C SER A 189 -23.93 -21.82 17.11
#